data_AF-A0A931EC40-F1
#
_entry.id   AF-A0A931EC40-F1
#
_cell.length_a   1.000
_cell.length_b   1.000
_cell.length_c   1.000
_cell.angle_alpha   90.00
_cell.angle_beta   90.00
_cell.angle_gamma   90.00
#
_symmetry.space_group_name_H-M   'P 1'
#
loop_
_entity.id
_entity.type
_entity.pdbx_description
1 polymer ?
#
loop_
_entity_poly.entity_id
_entity_poly.type
_entity_poly.pdbx_seq_one_letter_code
_entity_poly.pdbx_strand_id
1 'polypeptide(L)'
;MAEFTGLAPGLTYYALDKETNIHWAGARLVPAPSSNPSSPTQAQISSQDAGSYYLFQQPMGGQWIAYAAGNTGQGTPCSITVPPAVLAIWGWPAGGCRPSGA
;
A
#
# COMPACT_ATOMS: atom_id res chain seq x y z
N MET A 1 -5.77 21.18 -2.67
CA MET A 1 -6.80 20.43 -1.92
C MET A 1 -6.15 19.15 -1.42
N ALA A 2 -6.83 18.31 -0.63
CA ALA A 2 -6.34 16.96 -0.39
C ALA A 2 -6.75 16.06 -1.57
N GLU A 3 -5.81 15.28 -2.09
CA GLU A 3 -6.00 14.44 -3.28
C GLU A 3 -6.48 13.01 -2.93
N PHE A 4 -6.64 12.75 -1.63
CA PHE A 4 -7.28 11.56 -1.05
C PHE A 4 -8.26 11.99 0.04
N THR A 5 -9.36 11.26 0.22
CA THR A 5 -10.38 11.52 1.27
C THR A 5 -10.19 10.66 2.52
N GLY A 6 -9.38 9.58 2.44
CA GLY A 6 -9.07 8.72 3.59
C GLY A 6 -8.47 7.37 3.17
N LEU A 7 -8.40 6.45 4.12
CA LEU A 7 -8.09 5.04 3.87
C LEU A 7 -9.33 4.31 3.34
N ALA A 8 -9.16 3.33 2.47
CA ALA A 8 -10.26 2.50 2.00
C ALA A 8 -10.70 1.52 3.11
N PRO A 9 -12.00 1.51 3.51
CA PRO A 9 -12.50 0.64 4.58
C PRO A 9 -12.25 -0.84 4.29
N GLY A 10 -11.84 -1.61 5.30
CA GLY A 10 -11.50 -3.03 5.16
C GLY A 10 -10.22 -3.33 4.37
N LEU A 11 -9.58 -2.32 3.78
CA LEU A 11 -8.40 -2.42 2.91
C LEU A 11 -7.18 -1.73 3.56
N THR A 12 -7.03 -1.96 4.86
CA THR A 12 -5.91 -1.51 5.72
C THR A 12 -5.50 -2.66 6.62
N TYR A 13 -4.21 -2.99 6.61
CA TYR A 13 -3.61 -4.16 7.24
C TYR A 13 -2.43 -3.75 8.12
N TYR A 14 -2.20 -4.52 9.18
CA TYR A 14 -1.06 -4.36 10.09
C TYR A 14 -0.56 -5.74 10.53
N ALA A 15 0.74 -5.88 10.77
CA ALA A 15 1.36 -7.07 11.33
C ALA A 15 2.68 -6.74 12.04
N LEU A 16 3.10 -7.60 12.96
CA LEU A 16 4.46 -7.63 13.48
C LEU A 16 5.12 -8.93 13.03
N ASP A 17 6.17 -8.83 12.23
CA ASP A 17 7.10 -9.93 12.01
C ASP A 17 8.01 -10.04 13.25
N LYS A 18 7.90 -11.16 13.96
CA LYS A 18 8.66 -11.44 15.19
C LYS A 18 10.07 -12.02 14.93
N GLU A 19 10.36 -12.48 13.71
CA GLU A 19 11.68 -12.96 13.33
C GLU A 19 12.61 -11.77 13.07
N THR A 20 12.11 -10.76 12.33
CA THR A 20 12.87 -9.54 12.01
C THR A 20 12.63 -8.37 12.97
N ASN A 21 11.59 -8.44 13.83
CA ASN A 21 11.10 -7.33 14.66
C ASN A 21 10.74 -6.07 13.83
N ILE A 22 10.10 -6.30 12.68
CA ILE A 22 9.60 -5.27 11.78
C ILE A 22 8.07 -5.23 11.86
N HIS A 23 7.52 -4.06 12.15
CA HIS A 23 6.09 -3.78 11.97
C HIS A 23 5.84 -3.50 10.49
N TRP A 24 4.83 -4.17 9.94
CA TRP A 24 4.39 -4.04 8.55
C TRP A 24 3.00 -3.42 8.53
N ALA A 25 2.76 -2.50 7.61
CA ALA A 25 1.42 -1.99 7.33
C ALA A 25 1.18 -1.93 5.82
N GLY A 26 -0.06 -2.16 5.40
CA GLY A 26 -0.48 -2.08 4.01
C GLY A 26 -1.82 -1.39 3.89
N ALA A 27 -1.94 -0.31 3.11
CA ALA A 27 -3.17 0.46 3.02
C ALA A 27 -3.45 0.95 1.59
N ARG A 28 -4.73 0.88 1.20
CA ARG A 28 -5.26 1.52 -0.01
C ARG A 28 -5.83 2.89 0.35
N LEU A 29 -5.55 3.91 -0.45
CA LEU A 29 -6.15 5.24 -0.28
C LEU A 29 -7.42 5.40 -1.14
N VAL A 30 -8.40 6.15 -0.65
CA VAL A 30 -9.56 6.59 -1.44
C VAL A 30 -9.19 7.90 -2.14
N PRO A 31 -9.14 7.95 -3.49
CA PRO A 31 -8.84 9.19 -4.21
C PRO A 31 -9.93 10.24 -3.99
N ALA A 32 -9.55 11.51 -3.98
CA ALA A 32 -10.51 12.61 -3.91
C ALA A 32 -11.29 12.74 -5.23
N PRO A 33 -12.56 13.19 -5.20
CA PRO A 33 -13.32 13.46 -6.42
C PRO A 33 -12.65 14.56 -7.25
N SER A 34 -12.32 14.26 -8.51
CA SER A 34 -11.86 15.27 -9.46
C SER A 34 -13.00 16.19 -9.89
N SER A 35 -12.71 17.48 -10.05
CA SER A 35 -13.59 18.43 -10.73
C SER A 35 -13.71 18.18 -12.24
N ASN A 36 -12.84 17.35 -12.82
CA ASN A 36 -12.92 16.88 -14.20
C ASN A 36 -12.87 15.33 -14.23
N PRO A 37 -13.99 14.63 -14.50
CA PRO A 37 -14.01 13.16 -14.58
C PRO A 37 -13.09 12.56 -15.64
N SER A 38 -12.75 13.32 -16.68
CA SER A 38 -11.85 12.90 -17.77
C SER A 38 -10.38 13.27 -17.53
N SER A 39 -10.07 13.96 -16.43
CA SER A 39 -8.71 14.35 -16.06
C SER A 39 -8.61 14.48 -14.53
N PRO A 40 -8.25 13.41 -13.80
CA PRO A 40 -8.10 13.45 -12.35
C PRO A 40 -6.95 14.37 -11.92
N THR A 41 -7.06 14.94 -10.73
CA THR A 41 -6.00 15.78 -10.13
C THR A 41 -4.74 14.94 -9.89
N GLN A 42 -3.57 15.50 -10.24
CA GLN A 42 -2.28 14.81 -10.14
C GLN A 42 -1.47 15.29 -8.94
N ALA A 43 -1.13 14.36 -8.04
CA ALA A 43 -0.35 14.63 -6.83
C ALA A 43 1.16 14.79 -7.10
N GLN A 44 1.84 15.60 -6.29
CA GLN A 44 3.30 15.78 -6.36
C GLN A 44 4.04 15.33 -5.09
N ILE A 45 3.73 14.10 -4.68
CA ILE A 45 4.73 13.13 -4.19
C ILE A 45 4.70 11.96 -5.21
N SER A 46 5.77 11.15 -5.30
CA SER A 46 5.93 10.05 -6.28
C SER A 46 5.03 8.83 -6.00
N SER A 47 3.74 9.08 -5.88
CA SER A 47 2.70 8.24 -5.28
C SER A 47 1.33 8.68 -5.83
N GLN A 48 1.14 8.55 -7.15
CA GLN A 48 0.05 9.19 -7.90
C GLN A 48 -1.12 8.26 -8.25
N ASP A 49 -1.05 7.00 -7.86
CA ASP A 49 -1.89 5.96 -8.45
C ASP A 49 -3.26 5.84 -7.76
N ALA A 50 -4.31 6.13 -8.52
CA ALA A 50 -5.68 6.18 -8.05
C ALA A 50 -6.14 4.81 -7.51
N GLY A 51 -6.20 4.70 -6.18
CA GLY A 51 -6.59 3.47 -5.50
C GLY A 51 -5.49 2.41 -5.41
N SER A 52 -4.21 2.78 -5.47
CA SER A 52 -3.12 1.82 -5.23
C SER A 52 -2.84 1.56 -3.75
N TYR A 53 -2.12 0.46 -3.49
CA TYR A 53 -1.62 0.09 -2.18
C TYR A 53 -0.25 0.69 -1.89
N TYR A 54 -0.12 1.26 -0.70
CA TYR A 54 1.16 1.62 -0.09
C TYR A 54 1.52 0.58 0.96
N LEU A 55 2.78 0.15 0.93
CA LEU A 55 3.36 -0.72 1.94
C LEU A 55 4.34 0.08 2.78
N PHE A 56 4.30 -0.15 4.09
CA PHE A 56 5.14 0.54 5.05
C PHE A 56 5.83 -0.50 5.95
N GLN A 57 7.09 -0.25 6.27
CA GLN A 57 7.81 -1.02 7.28
C GLN A 57 8.38 -0.11 8.37
N GLN A 58 8.39 -0.57 9.61
CA GLN A 58 9.03 0.09 10.75
C GLN A 58 9.80 -0.96 11.57
N PRO A 59 11.15 -0.98 11.50
CA PRO A 59 11.96 -1.68 12.49
C PRO A 59 11.57 -1.22 13.90
N MET A 60 11.50 -2.11 14.88
CA MET A 60 10.99 -1.81 16.22
C MET A 60 11.65 -0.57 16.86
N GLY A 61 10.84 0.48 17.12
CA GLY A 61 11.30 1.77 17.65
C GLY A 61 11.90 2.75 16.64
N GLY A 62 12.08 2.35 15.37
CA GLY A 62 12.58 3.19 14.28
C GLY A 62 11.52 4.05 13.60
N GLN A 63 11.88 4.66 12.47
CA GLN A 63 10.95 5.42 11.62
C GLN A 63 10.21 4.52 10.64
N TRP A 64 9.03 4.96 10.20
CA TRP A 64 8.29 4.32 9.10
C TRP A 64 8.94 4.64 7.75
N ILE A 65 9.22 3.58 6.97
CA ILE A 65 9.68 3.66 5.58
C ILE A 65 8.50 3.28 4.68
N ALA A 66 8.18 4.12 3.69
CA ALA A 66 7.06 3.92 2.78
C ALA A 66 7.52 3.44 1.40
N TYR A 67 6.73 2.57 0.76
CA TYR A 67 6.96 2.01 -0.56
C TYR A 67 5.71 2.15 -1.44
N ALA A 68 5.88 2.71 -2.64
CA ALA A 68 4.84 2.85 -3.67
C ALA A 68 4.59 1.52 -4.41
N ALA A 69 4.36 0.44 -3.66
CA ALA A 69 4.31 -0.93 -4.19
C ALA A 69 3.16 -1.16 -5.20
N GLY A 70 2.10 -0.34 -5.13
CA GLY A 70 0.99 -0.34 -6.08
C GLY A 70 1.16 0.53 -7.33
N ASN A 71 2.30 1.21 -7.58
CA ASN A 71 2.58 1.89 -8.86
C ASN A 71 3.04 0.87 -9.93
N THR A 72 2.33 -0.26 -10.02
CA THR A 72 2.76 -1.45 -10.72
C THR A 72 1.54 -2.21 -11.25
N GLY A 73 1.58 -2.60 -12.53
CA GLY A 73 0.44 -3.18 -13.24
C GLY A 73 0.04 -4.57 -12.73
N GLN A 74 -1.01 -5.15 -13.32
CA GLN A 74 -1.34 -6.55 -13.05
C GLN A 74 -0.19 -7.45 -13.55
N GLY A 75 0.42 -8.19 -12.63
CA GLY A 75 1.55 -9.08 -12.93
C GLY A 75 2.95 -8.44 -12.83
N THR A 76 3.07 -7.16 -12.50
CA THR A 76 4.37 -6.56 -12.22
C THR A 76 4.89 -7.01 -10.84
N PRO A 77 6.18 -7.35 -10.67
CA PRO A 77 6.72 -7.77 -9.37
C PRO A 77 6.66 -6.67 -8.30
N CYS A 78 6.42 -7.07 -7.05
CA CYS A 78 6.56 -6.18 -5.90
C CYS A 78 8.03 -5.74 -5.74
N SER A 79 8.27 -4.44 -5.53
CA SER A 79 9.61 -3.87 -5.33
C SER A 79 10.21 -4.12 -3.94
N ILE A 80 9.46 -4.79 -3.05
CA ILE A 80 9.92 -5.21 -1.71
C ILE A 80 9.48 -6.65 -1.41
N THR A 81 10.29 -7.36 -0.61
CA THR A 81 9.95 -8.71 -0.14
C THR A 81 9.21 -8.62 1.19
N VAL A 82 7.87 -8.68 1.15
CA VAL A 82 7.05 -8.84 2.36
C VAL A 82 7.19 -10.31 2.85
N PRO A 83 7.44 -10.56 4.15
CA PRO A 83 7.59 -11.92 4.67
C PRO A 83 6.37 -12.81 4.40
N PRO A 84 6.52 -14.10 4.04
CA PRO A 84 5.40 -15.00 3.77
C PRO A 84 4.39 -15.11 4.92
N ALA A 85 4.86 -15.04 6.18
CA ALA A 85 4.00 -15.03 7.36
C ALA A 85 3.10 -13.78 7.43
N VAL A 86 3.62 -12.60 7.05
CA VAL A 86 2.85 -11.36 6.99
C VAL A 86 1.80 -11.41 5.87
N LEU A 87 2.20 -11.87 4.68
CA LEU A 87 1.27 -12.06 3.55
C LEU A 87 0.16 -13.06 3.90
N ALA A 88 0.47 -14.15 4.61
CA ALA A 88 -0.50 -15.14 5.06
C ALA A 88 -1.52 -14.57 6.06
N ILE A 89 -1.08 -13.73 7.03
CA ILE A 89 -1.98 -13.05 7.98
C ILE A 89 -2.91 -12.07 7.25
N TRP A 90 -2.44 -11.42 6.18
CA TRP A 90 -3.24 -10.48 5.38
C TRP A 90 -4.12 -11.16 4.31
N GLY A 91 -3.91 -12.45 4.03
CA GLY A 91 -4.60 -13.17 2.96
C GLY A 91 -4.13 -12.78 1.55
N TRP A 92 -2.90 -12.32 1.40
CA TRP A 92 -2.34 -11.81 0.13
C TRP A 92 -1.56 -12.90 -0.63
N PRO A 93 -1.47 -12.82 -1.98
CA PRO A 93 -0.61 -13.70 -2.77
C PRO A 93 0.87 -13.62 -2.36
N ALA A 94 1.58 -14.74 -2.46
CA ALA A 94 3.03 -14.78 -2.23
C ALA A 94 3.77 -13.83 -3.19
N GLY A 95 4.63 -12.97 -2.64
CA GLY A 95 5.31 -11.91 -3.40
C GLY A 95 4.42 -10.75 -3.87
N GLY A 96 3.16 -10.68 -3.42
CA GLY A 96 2.20 -9.66 -3.83
C GLY A 96 2.37 -8.31 -3.13
N CYS A 97 2.13 -7.23 -3.88
CA CYS A 97 2.08 -5.85 -3.38
C CYS A 97 0.68 -5.37 -2.94
N ARG A 98 -0.35 -6.22 -3.10
CA ARG A 98 -1.77 -5.93 -2.84
C ARG A 98 -2.56 -7.23 -2.62
N PRO A 99 -3.80 -7.18 -2.08
CA PRO A 99 -4.69 -8.34 -2.03
C PRO A 99 -5.15 -8.77 -3.43
N SER A 100 -5.62 -10.01 -3.55
CA SER A 100 -6.30 -10.52 -4.75
C SER A 100 -7.57 -9.71 -5.05
N GLY A 101 -7.74 -9.28 -6.30
CA GLY A 101 -8.94 -8.54 -6.73
C GLY A 101 -8.98 -7.05 -6.33
N ALA A 102 -7.89 -6.50 -5.81
CA ALA A 102 -7.77 -5.08 -5.44
C ALA A 102 -7.33 -4.19 -6.62
#